data_AF-X1P5G0-F1
#
_entry.id   AF-X1P5G0-F1
#
_cell.length_a   1.000
_cell.length_b   1.000
_cell.length_c   1.000
_cell.angle_alpha   90.00
_cell.angle_beta   90.00
_cell.angle_gamma   90.00
#
_symmetry.space_group_name_H-M   'P 1'
#
loop_
_entity.id
_entity.type
_entity.pdbx_description
1 polymer ?
#
loop_
_entity_poly.entity_id
_entity_poly.type
_entity_poly.pdbx_seq_one_letter_code
_entity_poly.pdbx_strand_id
1 'polypeptide(L)'
;TVIVQRAGEVIPQVVGPVISKRSGQEKLFTMPSRCPVCGAKVIRPKGEVMSYCTNVACPAQIQERLAHFVSRGGMDIRGIGEKLCTALLKAGLVKNVADLYDLTNQQLLTLERMAEKSAANIIDSINKSKDRPLSRVIFALGILHVGEEMAGLLANSYSTL
;
A
#
# COMPACT_ATOMS: atom_id res chain seq x y z
N THR A 1 -19.57 24.83 -5.73
CA THR A 1 -20.29 24.01 -4.73
C THR A 1 -20.63 22.64 -5.30
N VAL A 2 -20.56 21.58 -4.49
CA VAL A 2 -20.90 20.20 -4.89
C VAL A 2 -21.89 19.57 -3.91
N ILE A 3 -22.63 18.57 -4.39
CA ILE A 3 -23.46 17.69 -3.56
C ILE A 3 -22.59 16.51 -3.13
N VAL A 4 -22.51 16.29 -1.82
CA VAL A 4 -21.81 15.15 -1.23
C VAL A 4 -22.84 14.26 -0.58
N GLN A 5 -22.74 12.95 -0.80
CA GLN A 5 -23.56 11.96 -0.11
C GLN A 5 -22.66 10.93 0.57
N ARG A 6 -23.13 10.37 1.68
CA ARG A 6 -22.44 9.27 2.35
C ARG A 6 -22.76 7.98 1.59
N ALA A 7 -21.76 7.37 0.95
CA ALA A 7 -21.92 6.05 0.32
C ALA A 7 -21.69 4.97 1.39
N GLY A 8 -22.77 4.43 1.95
CA GLY A 8 -22.68 3.55 3.12
C GLY A 8 -22.09 4.27 4.33
N GLU A 9 -21.25 3.59 5.12
CA GLU A 9 -20.72 4.15 6.37
C GLU A 9 -19.31 4.75 6.29
N VAL A 10 -18.56 4.60 5.18
CA VAL A 10 -17.09 4.76 5.21
C VAL A 10 -16.59 6.04 4.51
N ILE A 11 -16.78 6.19 3.19
CA ILE A 11 -16.19 7.31 2.42
C ILE A 11 -17.31 8.12 1.74
N PRO A 12 -17.41 9.44 2.00
CA PRO A 12 -18.34 10.31 1.27
C PRO A 12 -17.99 10.39 -0.21
N GLN A 13 -19.00 10.39 -1.08
CA GLN A 13 -18.84 10.55 -2.52
C GLN A 13 -19.42 11.86 -3.02
N VAL A 14 -18.74 12.45 -4.01
CA VAL A 14 -19.24 13.62 -4.74
C VAL A 14 -20.25 13.13 -5.79
N VAL A 15 -21.52 13.52 -5.64
CA VAL A 15 -22.58 13.16 -6.59
C VAL A 15 -22.52 14.02 -7.84
N GLY A 16 -22.23 15.30 -7.66
CA GLY A 16 -22.13 16.24 -8.77
C GLY A 16 -22.04 17.71 -8.32
N PRO A 17 -21.79 18.62 -9.28
CA PRO A 17 -21.74 20.05 -9.01
C PRO A 17 -23.13 20.66 -8.87
N VAL A 18 -23.26 21.69 -8.02
CA VAL A 18 -24.44 22.56 -7.99
C VAL A 18 -24.19 23.72 -8.97
N ILE A 19 -24.62 23.55 -10.23
CA ILE A 19 -24.29 24.47 -11.33
C ILE A 19 -24.79 25.89 -11.07
N SER A 20 -25.98 26.05 -10.48
CA SER A 20 -26.57 27.37 -10.16
C SER A 20 -25.76 28.18 -9.14
N LYS A 21 -24.83 27.55 -8.41
CA LYS A 21 -23.95 28.22 -7.44
C LYS A 21 -22.55 28.49 -8.00
N ARG A 22 -22.35 28.36 -9.31
CA ARG A 22 -21.08 28.72 -9.94
C ARG A 22 -20.89 30.23 -9.97
N SER A 23 -19.70 30.70 -9.61
CA SER A 23 -19.34 32.12 -9.64
C SER A 23 -18.67 32.53 -10.95
N GLY A 24 -18.27 31.57 -11.79
CA GLY A 24 -17.47 31.82 -13.00
C GLY A 24 -15.97 31.95 -12.72
N GLN A 25 -15.53 31.91 -11.46
CA GLN A 25 -14.12 31.94 -11.05
C GLN A 25 -13.54 30.53 -10.82
N GLU A 26 -14.27 29.47 -11.16
CA GLU A 26 -13.80 28.11 -11.00
C GLU A 26 -12.58 27.82 -11.90
N LYS A 27 -11.66 27.00 -11.40
CA LYS A 27 -10.50 26.55 -12.16
C LYS A 27 -10.76 25.17 -12.77
N LEU A 28 -10.33 24.98 -14.02
CA LEU A 28 -10.39 23.67 -14.65
C LEU A 28 -9.43 22.71 -13.93
N PHE A 29 -9.94 21.57 -13.50
CA PHE A 29 -9.11 20.50 -12.96
C PHE A 29 -8.32 19.85 -14.09
N THR A 30 -7.02 19.66 -13.87
CA THR A 30 -6.14 18.91 -14.77
C THR A 30 -5.41 17.86 -13.96
N MET A 31 -5.34 16.64 -14.50
CA MET A 31 -4.56 15.58 -13.85
C MET A 31 -3.08 15.97 -13.84
N PRO A 32 -2.37 15.73 -12.73
CA PRO A 32 -0.95 16.08 -12.64
C PRO A 32 -0.14 15.25 -13.63
N SER A 33 0.67 15.91 -14.47
CA SER A 33 1.57 15.25 -15.42
C SER A 33 2.79 14.63 -14.75
N ARG A 34 3.06 15.01 -13.50
CA ARG A 34 4.14 14.50 -12.64
C ARG A 34 3.60 14.06 -11.29
N CYS A 35 4.14 12.98 -10.77
CA CYS A 35 3.76 12.43 -9.47
C CYS A 35 4.04 13.47 -8.37
N PRO A 36 3.05 13.80 -7.52
CA PRO A 36 3.23 14.78 -6.45
C PRO A 36 4.19 14.32 -5.34
N VAL A 37 4.54 13.02 -5.29
CA VAL A 37 5.43 12.45 -4.28
C VAL A 37 6.88 12.35 -4.77
N CYS A 38 7.10 11.89 -6.00
CA CYS A 38 8.45 11.62 -6.50
C CYS A 38 8.81 12.36 -7.81
N GLY A 39 7.91 13.18 -8.36
CA GLY A 39 8.17 13.96 -9.57
C GLY A 39 8.24 13.17 -10.89
N ALA A 40 8.13 11.84 -10.83
CA ALA A 40 8.13 10.97 -12.01
C ALA A 40 6.93 11.22 -12.93
N LYS A 41 7.04 10.82 -14.20
CA LYS A 41 5.95 10.97 -15.18
C LYS A 41 4.71 10.21 -14.72
N VAL A 42 3.55 10.84 -14.86
CA VAL A 42 2.25 10.19 -14.72
C VAL A 42 1.78 9.73 -16.09
N ILE A 43 1.35 8.48 -16.19
CA ILE A 43 0.77 7.92 -17.41
C ILE A 43 -0.68 7.53 -17.16
N ARG A 44 -1.49 7.62 -18.21
CA ARG A 44 -2.82 7.02 -18.26
C ARG A 44 -2.82 6.05 -19.44
N PRO A 45 -2.70 4.74 -19.20
CA PRO A 45 -2.72 3.75 -20.27
C PRO A 45 -3.99 3.88 -21.13
N LYS A 46 -3.87 3.54 -22.42
CA LYS A 46 -5.00 3.63 -23.36
C LYS A 46 -6.10 2.66 -22.91
N GLY A 47 -7.31 3.18 -22.76
CA GLY A 47 -8.47 2.38 -22.31
C GLY A 47 -8.65 2.33 -20.79
N GLU A 48 -7.70 2.86 -20.01
CA GLU A 48 -7.82 2.87 -18.55
C GLU A 48 -8.40 4.18 -18.01
N VAL A 49 -9.12 4.07 -16.90
CA VAL A 49 -9.69 5.22 -16.17
C VAL A 49 -8.62 5.86 -15.28
N MET A 50 -7.75 5.04 -14.70
CA MET A 50 -6.78 5.43 -13.68
C MET A 50 -5.50 5.99 -14.30
N SER A 51 -4.80 6.83 -13.54
CA SER A 51 -3.49 7.36 -13.89
C SER A 51 -2.46 6.89 -12.87
N TYR A 52 -1.27 6.55 -13.34
CA TYR A 52 -0.26 5.86 -12.55
C TYR A 52 1.07 6.61 -12.57
N CYS A 53 1.75 6.60 -11.43
CA CYS A 53 3.16 6.98 -11.36
C CYS A 53 4.02 5.83 -11.94
N THR A 54 4.94 6.14 -12.86
CA THR A 54 5.78 5.12 -13.51
C THR A 54 6.98 4.69 -12.68
N ASN A 55 7.29 5.40 -11.60
CA ASN A 55 8.49 5.12 -10.80
C ASN A 55 8.21 4.05 -9.75
N VAL A 56 8.70 2.84 -10.00
CA VAL A 56 8.63 1.73 -9.05
C VAL A 56 9.32 2.05 -7.73
N ALA A 57 10.35 2.91 -7.70
CA ALA A 57 11.03 3.35 -6.48
C ALA A 57 10.34 4.55 -5.79
N CYS A 58 9.13 4.93 -6.21
CA CYS A 58 8.38 6.01 -5.57
C CYS A 58 8.15 5.69 -4.07
N PRO A 59 8.46 6.62 -3.14
CA PRO A 59 8.26 6.39 -1.71
C PRO A 59 6.82 5.97 -1.34
N ALA A 60 5.81 6.58 -1.99
CA ALA A 60 4.42 6.20 -1.78
C ALA A 60 4.14 4.76 -2.26
N GLN A 61 4.69 4.34 -3.41
CA GLN A 61 4.50 2.96 -3.88
C GLN A 61 5.22 1.95 -3.00
N ILE A 62 6.40 2.29 -2.47
CA ILE A 62 7.12 1.42 -1.54
C ILE A 62 6.31 1.26 -0.25
N GLN A 63 5.78 2.36 0.29
CA GLN A 63 4.93 2.32 1.49
C GLN A 63 3.69 1.45 1.28
N GLU A 64 2.97 1.64 0.17
CA GLU A 64 1.76 0.85 -0.12
C GLU A 64 2.08 -0.62 -0.38
N ARG A 65 3.18 -0.94 -1.08
CA ARG A 65 3.61 -2.34 -1.23
C ARG A 65 3.98 -2.98 0.09
N LEU A 66 4.64 -2.25 0.98
CA LEU A 66 4.97 -2.76 2.31
C LEU A 66 3.70 -3.02 3.12
N ALA A 67 2.75 -2.09 3.11
CA ALA A 67 1.45 -2.23 3.77
C ALA A 67 0.62 -3.40 3.20
N HIS A 68 0.60 -3.56 1.88
CA HIS A 68 -0.04 -4.68 1.21
C HIS A 68 0.60 -6.02 1.58
N PHE A 69 1.93 -6.08 1.60
CA PHE A 69 2.68 -7.28 1.93
C PHE A 69 2.39 -7.77 3.36
N VAL A 70 2.37 -6.86 4.34
CA VAL A 70 2.09 -7.22 5.75
C VAL A 70 0.61 -7.43 6.06
N SER A 71 -0.29 -7.09 5.13
CA SER A 71 -1.73 -7.15 5.33
C SER A 71 -2.24 -8.56 5.69
N ARG A 72 -3.46 -8.62 6.24
CA ARG A 72 -4.12 -9.88 6.59
C ARG A 72 -4.28 -10.83 5.39
N GLY A 73 -4.47 -10.30 4.18
CA GLY A 73 -4.57 -11.07 2.94
C GLY A 73 -3.19 -11.49 2.41
N GLY A 74 -2.17 -10.65 2.62
CA GLY A 74 -0.77 -10.92 2.29
C GLY A 74 -0.11 -11.91 3.24
N MET A 75 1.03 -11.52 3.79
CA MET A 75 1.85 -12.35 4.68
C MET A 75 1.33 -12.40 6.13
N ASP A 76 0.29 -11.63 6.45
CA ASP A 76 -0.37 -11.60 7.77
C ASP A 76 0.63 -11.33 8.91
N ILE A 77 1.42 -10.25 8.75
CA ILE A 77 2.41 -9.82 9.73
C ILE A 77 1.74 -8.82 10.68
N ARG A 78 1.22 -9.36 11.78
CA ARG A 78 0.51 -8.57 12.80
C ARG A 78 1.48 -7.67 13.56
N GLY A 79 0.98 -6.48 13.93
CA GLY A 79 1.78 -5.46 14.61
C GLY A 79 2.42 -4.45 13.67
N ILE A 80 2.52 -4.74 12.36
CA ILE A 80 2.96 -3.79 11.34
C ILE A 80 1.74 -3.27 10.56
N GLY A 81 1.27 -2.08 10.92
CA GLY A 81 0.26 -1.34 10.15
C GLY A 81 0.88 -0.16 9.38
N GLU A 82 0.06 0.60 8.64
CA GLU A 82 0.50 1.72 7.79
C GLU A 82 1.44 2.71 8.51
N LYS A 83 1.12 3.06 9.76
CA LYS A 83 1.95 3.98 10.56
C LYS A 83 3.33 3.42 10.85
N LEU A 84 3.41 2.11 11.16
CA LEU A 84 4.68 1.47 11.43
C LEU A 84 5.48 1.22 10.15
N CYS A 85 4.82 0.86 9.04
CA CYS A 85 5.45 0.85 7.70
C CYS A 85 6.13 2.19 7.40
N THR A 86 5.40 3.28 7.62
CA THR A 86 5.94 4.64 7.43
C THR A 86 7.14 4.92 8.35
N ALA A 87 7.06 4.53 9.62
CA ALA A 87 8.14 4.74 10.58
C ALA A 87 9.40 3.93 10.22
N LEU A 88 9.24 2.67 9.82
CA LEU A 88 10.34 1.79 9.37
C LEU A 88 11.05 2.36 8.14
N LEU A 89 10.29 2.83 7.15
CA LEU A 89 10.83 3.47 5.95
C LEU A 89 11.56 4.78 6.28
N LYS A 90 10.97 5.62 7.13
CA LYS A 90 11.58 6.90 7.55
C LYS A 90 12.85 6.70 8.36
N ALA A 91 12.90 5.70 9.22
CA ALA A 91 14.09 5.34 9.99
C ALA A 91 15.17 4.63 9.15
N GLY A 92 14.88 4.30 7.88
CA GLY A 92 15.81 3.60 6.99
C GLY A 92 16.06 2.14 7.39
N LEU A 93 15.25 1.60 8.30
CA LEU A 93 15.35 0.21 8.77
C LEU A 93 14.86 -0.79 7.72
N VAL A 94 13.99 -0.32 6.82
CA VAL A 94 13.41 -1.10 5.72
C VAL A 94 13.40 -0.22 4.47
N LYS A 95 13.71 -0.80 3.32
CA LYS A 95 13.61 -0.18 1.98
C LYS A 95 12.69 -0.99 1.07
N ASN A 96 12.58 -2.29 1.30
CA ASN A 96 11.72 -3.21 0.56
C ASN A 96 11.17 -4.31 1.50
N VAL A 97 10.30 -5.17 0.99
CA VAL A 97 9.63 -6.20 1.80
C VAL A 97 10.58 -7.26 2.37
N ALA A 98 11.71 -7.54 1.72
CA ALA A 98 12.68 -8.53 2.18
C ALA A 98 13.40 -8.07 3.46
N ASP A 99 13.69 -6.77 3.58
CA ASP A 99 14.39 -6.21 4.75
C ASP A 99 13.59 -6.40 6.06
N LEU A 100 12.27 -6.66 5.99
CA LEU A 100 11.48 -7.02 7.15
C LEU A 100 12.04 -8.26 7.87
N TYR A 101 12.57 -9.22 7.11
CA TYR A 101 13.03 -10.49 7.64
C TYR A 101 14.41 -10.41 8.31
N ASP A 102 15.10 -9.27 8.15
CA ASP A 102 16.38 -8.95 8.79
C ASP A 102 16.23 -8.03 10.00
N LEU A 103 15.00 -7.58 10.31
CA LEU A 103 14.74 -6.72 11.46
C LEU A 103 15.07 -7.42 12.78
N THR A 104 15.68 -6.66 13.67
CA THR A 104 16.00 -7.09 15.04
C THR A 104 15.13 -6.38 16.07
N ASN A 105 14.97 -6.98 17.24
CA ASN A 105 14.28 -6.35 18.37
C ASN A 105 14.91 -5.00 18.74
N GLN A 106 16.24 -4.93 18.75
CA GLN A 106 16.98 -3.71 19.08
C GLN A 106 16.67 -2.57 18.11
N GLN A 107 16.59 -2.86 16.80
CA GLN A 107 16.22 -1.84 15.81
C GLN A 107 14.79 -1.35 16.01
N LEU A 108 13.84 -2.25 16.28
CA LEU A 108 12.45 -1.87 16.52
C LEU A 108 12.31 -0.97 17.76
N LEU A 109 13.08 -1.23 18.82
CA LEU A 109 13.08 -0.43 20.05
C LEU A 109 13.56 1.02 19.85
N THR A 110 14.22 1.32 18.73
CA THR A 110 14.59 2.71 18.39
C THR A 110 13.39 3.55 17.91
N LEU A 111 12.26 2.91 17.59
CA LEU A 111 11.06 3.58 17.09
C LEU A 111 10.18 4.10 18.24
N GLU A 112 9.59 5.28 18.03
CA GLU A 112 8.65 5.86 18.99
C GLU A 112 7.48 4.90 19.27
N ARG A 113 7.09 4.81 20.56
CA ARG A 113 5.99 3.97 21.05
C ARG A 113 6.21 2.47 20.85
N MET A 114 7.46 2.03 20.63
CA MET A 114 7.82 0.61 20.65
C MET A 114 8.27 0.19 22.05
N ALA A 115 7.74 -0.94 22.54
CA ALA A 115 8.16 -1.58 23.78
C ALA A 115 8.63 -3.01 23.51
N GLU A 116 9.45 -3.57 24.40
CA GLU A 116 10.09 -4.89 24.23
C GLU A 116 9.09 -5.98 23.83
N LYS A 117 7.94 -6.05 24.52
CA LYS A 117 6.89 -7.03 24.19
C LYS A 117 6.30 -6.82 22.79
N SER A 118 6.11 -5.58 22.37
CA SER A 118 5.59 -5.27 21.03
C SER A 118 6.60 -5.61 19.94
N ALA A 119 7.88 -5.27 20.16
CA ALA A 119 8.97 -5.65 19.27
C ALA A 119 9.06 -7.17 19.12
N ALA A 120 9.05 -7.90 20.25
CA ALA A 120 9.10 -9.36 20.25
C ALA A 120 7.92 -9.98 19.48
N ASN A 121 6.70 -9.46 19.67
CA ASN A 121 5.52 -9.92 18.95
C ASN A 121 5.63 -9.68 17.43
N ILE A 122 6.22 -8.56 17.02
CA ILE A 122 6.44 -8.26 15.60
C ILE A 122 7.45 -9.25 15.00
N ILE A 123 8.58 -9.46 15.66
CA ILE A 123 9.61 -10.43 15.20
C ILE A 123 9.04 -11.85 15.13
N ASP A 124 8.25 -12.28 16.12
CA ASP A 124 7.54 -13.56 16.09
C ASP A 124 6.56 -13.64 14.91
N SER A 125 5.80 -12.57 14.65
CA SER A 125 4.87 -12.55 13.51
C SER A 125 5.58 -12.56 12.16
N ILE A 126 6.74 -11.90 12.04
CA ILE A 126 7.59 -11.94 10.84
C ILE A 126 8.08 -13.38 10.61
N ASN A 127 8.59 -14.05 11.64
CA ASN A 127 9.08 -15.41 11.51
C ASN A 127 7.96 -16.39 11.13
N LYS A 128 6.79 -16.29 11.76
CA LYS A 128 5.60 -17.10 11.41
C LYS A 128 5.13 -16.87 9.98
N SER A 129 5.37 -15.69 9.40
CA SER A 129 4.97 -15.42 8.03
C SER A 129 5.78 -16.18 6.98
N LYS A 130 6.94 -16.75 7.34
CA LYS A 130 7.78 -17.53 6.42
C LYS A 130 7.10 -18.82 5.95
N ASP A 131 6.16 -19.35 6.74
CA ASP A 131 5.43 -20.58 6.44
C ASP A 131 4.13 -20.36 5.64
N ARG A 132 3.90 -19.14 5.12
CA ARG A 132 2.69 -18.85 4.34
C ARG A 132 2.74 -19.57 2.99
N PRO A 133 1.58 -20.08 2.49
CA PRO A 133 1.53 -20.80 1.23
C PRO A 133 1.89 -19.88 0.05
N LEU A 134 2.35 -20.48 -1.05
CA LEU A 134 2.77 -19.76 -2.26
C LEU A 134 1.73 -18.76 -2.78
N SER A 135 0.43 -19.08 -2.70
CA SER A 135 -0.65 -18.17 -3.10
C SER A 135 -0.65 -16.86 -2.31
N ARG A 136 -0.32 -16.91 -1.01
CA ARG A 136 -0.19 -15.72 -0.16
C ARG A 136 1.03 -14.89 -0.54
N VAL A 137 2.14 -15.55 -0.87
CA VAL A 137 3.36 -14.88 -1.36
C VAL A 137 3.06 -14.15 -2.67
N ILE A 138 2.48 -14.83 -3.67
CA ILE A 138 2.11 -14.24 -4.97
C ILE A 138 1.19 -13.04 -4.78
N PHE A 139 0.17 -13.17 -3.92
CA PHE A 139 -0.73 -12.06 -3.61
C PHE A 139 0.01 -10.90 -2.95
N ALA A 140 0.86 -11.17 -1.95
CA ALA A 140 1.61 -10.17 -1.19
C ALA A 140 2.62 -9.40 -2.05
N LEU A 141 3.11 -9.96 -3.16
CA LEU A 141 3.99 -9.26 -4.10
C LEU A 141 3.30 -8.08 -4.80
N GLY A 142 1.96 -8.00 -4.75
CA GLY A 142 1.21 -6.86 -5.28
C GLY A 142 1.30 -6.75 -6.81
N ILE A 143 1.33 -7.88 -7.50
CA ILE A 143 1.36 -7.93 -8.96
C ILE A 143 0.05 -7.32 -9.50
N LEU A 144 0.17 -6.39 -10.45
CA LEU A 144 -0.98 -5.71 -11.01
C LEU A 144 -1.99 -6.71 -11.60
N HIS A 145 -3.27 -6.55 -11.24
CA HIS A 145 -4.38 -7.44 -11.60
C HIS A 145 -4.37 -8.85 -10.98
N VAL A 146 -3.43 -9.16 -10.08
CA VAL A 146 -3.39 -10.44 -9.37
C VAL A 146 -3.96 -10.26 -7.96
N GLY A 147 -5.28 -10.49 -7.84
CA GLY A 147 -5.97 -10.59 -6.54
C GLY A 147 -5.77 -11.95 -5.87
N GLU A 148 -6.36 -12.14 -4.68
CA GLU A 148 -6.24 -13.39 -3.90
C GLU A 148 -6.64 -14.63 -4.70
N GLU A 149 -7.75 -14.56 -5.43
CA GLU A 149 -8.25 -15.66 -6.27
C GLU A 149 -7.26 -16.03 -7.37
N MET A 150 -6.77 -15.04 -8.13
CA MET A 150 -5.81 -15.26 -9.20
C MET A 150 -4.48 -15.80 -8.67
N ALA A 151 -4.04 -15.32 -7.50
CA ALA A 151 -2.84 -15.84 -6.84
C ALA A 151 -3.00 -17.32 -6.44
N GLY A 152 -4.21 -17.74 -6.04
CA GLY A 152 -4.54 -19.14 -5.81
C GLY A 152 -4.44 -19.99 -7.08
N LEU A 153 -5.01 -19.52 -8.19
CA LEU A 153 -4.93 -20.21 -9.49
C LEU A 153 -3.48 -20.35 -9.97
N LEU A 154 -2.68 -19.30 -9.84
CA LEU A 154 -1.26 -19.31 -10.20
C LEU A 154 -0.47 -20.30 -9.36
N ALA A 155 -0.63 -20.29 -8.04
CA ALA A 155 0.07 -21.22 -7.15
C ALA A 155 -0.31 -22.69 -7.41
N ASN A 156 -1.56 -22.96 -7.81
CA ASN A 156 -1.99 -24.31 -8.17
C ASN A 156 -1.43 -24.76 -9.53
N SER A 157 -1.26 -23.83 -10.46
CA SER A 157 -0.76 -24.11 -11.82
C SER A 157 0.77 -24.22 -11.85
N TYR A 158 1.46 -23.44 -11.02
CA TYR A 158 2.91 -23.36 -10.94
C TYR A 158 3.35 -23.65 -9.50
N SER A 159 3.95 -24.83 -9.29
CA SER A 159 4.29 -25.33 -7.95
C SER A 159 5.49 -24.63 -7.30
N THR A 160 6.18 -23.75 -8.04
CA THR A 160 7.34 -22.97 -7.57
C THR A 160 7.29 -21.57 -8.16
N LEU A 161 7.86 -20.60 -7.45
CA LEU A 161 8.05 -19.23 -7.95
C LEU A 161 9.28 -19.13 -8.85
#